data_AF-D5CTS5-F1
#
_entry.id   AF-D5CTS5-F1
#
_cell.length_a   1.000
_cell.length_b   1.000
_cell.length_c   1.000
_cell.angle_alpha   90.00
_cell.angle_beta   90.00
_cell.angle_gamma   90.00
#
_symmetry.space_group_name_H-M   'P 1'
#
loop_
_entity.id
_entity.type
_entity.pdbx_description
1 polymer ?
#
loop_
_entity_poly.entity_id
_entity_poly.type
_entity_poly.pdbx_seq_one_letter_code
_entity_poly.pdbx_strand_id
1 'polypeptide(L)'
;MKGLRLKLAPILLSGLFVTGCQTVPVVPHALNCDVSPELLAGRCATPGPVTSDTTYAALVGIMQEDRQALRECSNAADALRDAIKRCNQAALEYNRKIDAINKTD
;
A
#
# COMPACT_ATOMS: atom_id res chain seq x y z
N MET A 1 57.36 -61.96 -1.63
CA MET A 1 56.67 -61.91 -0.32
C MET A 1 56.34 -60.46 0.00
N LYS A 2 55.05 -60.16 0.29
CA LYS A 2 54.47 -59.06 1.11
C LYS A 2 55.31 -57.77 1.19
N GLY A 3 54.94 -56.62 0.62
CA GLY A 3 53.64 -55.95 0.67
C GLY A 3 53.65 -54.91 1.79
N LEU A 4 53.82 -53.62 1.46
CA LEU A 4 53.24 -52.51 2.23
C LEU A 4 53.27 -51.22 1.37
N ARG A 5 52.15 -50.97 0.67
CA ARG A 5 51.90 -49.68 0.03
C ARG A 5 51.44 -48.71 1.13
N LEU A 6 52.28 -47.74 1.48
CA LEU A 6 51.89 -46.64 2.35
C LEU A 6 50.92 -45.75 1.55
N LYS A 7 49.62 -45.96 1.78
CA LYS A 7 48.55 -45.12 1.25
C LYS A 7 48.65 -43.76 1.91
N LEU A 8 49.29 -42.80 1.24
CA LEU A 8 49.12 -41.38 1.53
C LEU A 8 47.64 -41.05 1.29
N ALA A 9 46.86 -40.98 2.36
CA ALA A 9 45.46 -40.61 2.29
C ALA A 9 45.38 -39.09 2.08
N PRO A 10 44.80 -38.59 0.97
CA PRO A 10 44.50 -37.18 0.83
C PRO A 10 43.16 -36.94 1.53
N ILE A 11 43.15 -36.93 2.86
CA ILE A 11 41.97 -36.51 3.64
C ILE A 11 42.11 -35.02 3.94
N LEU A 12 42.19 -34.21 2.88
CA LEU A 12 42.16 -32.75 2.97
C LEU A 12 41.56 -32.22 1.67
N LEU A 13 40.30 -32.56 1.38
CA LEU A 13 39.52 -31.85 0.36
C LEU A 13 38.00 -32.04 0.52
N SER A 14 37.51 -32.19 1.75
CA SER A 14 36.07 -32.18 2.05
C SER A 14 35.62 -30.86 2.69
N GLY A 15 36.47 -29.82 2.61
CA GLY A 15 36.11 -28.46 2.95
C GLY A 15 35.38 -27.80 1.80
N LEU A 16 34.29 -27.09 2.13
CA LEU A 16 33.52 -26.19 1.27
C LEU A 16 32.52 -26.84 0.28
N PHE A 17 31.65 -27.72 0.77
CA PHE A 17 30.28 -27.76 0.27
C PHE A 17 29.27 -27.34 1.36
N VAL A 18 29.63 -26.30 2.12
CA VAL A 18 28.61 -25.40 2.66
C VAL A 18 28.36 -24.38 1.57
N THR A 19 27.70 -24.82 0.48
CA THR A 19 26.89 -23.89 -0.31
C THR A 19 25.78 -23.45 0.63
N GLY A 20 26.07 -22.45 1.46
CA GLY A 20 25.03 -21.81 2.24
C GLY A 20 23.92 -21.47 1.28
N CYS A 21 22.68 -21.84 1.62
CA CYS A 21 21.53 -21.19 1.01
C CYS A 21 21.73 -19.70 1.26
N GLN A 22 22.29 -18.98 0.28
CA GLN A 22 22.23 -17.54 0.27
C GLN A 22 20.75 -17.23 0.11
N THR A 23 20.10 -16.91 1.22
CA THR A 23 18.79 -16.27 1.18
C THR A 23 19.01 -14.93 0.50
N VAL A 24 18.80 -14.89 -0.82
CA VAL A 24 18.83 -13.64 -1.58
C VAL A 24 17.72 -12.77 -1.00
N PRO A 25 18.02 -11.57 -0.50
CA PRO A 25 17.01 -10.70 0.10
C PRO A 25 16.09 -10.20 -1.01
N VAL A 26 14.98 -10.91 -1.24
CA VAL A 26 13.91 -10.46 -2.13
C VAL A 26 13.23 -9.29 -1.44
N VAL A 27 13.36 -8.09 -2.03
CA VAL A 27 12.63 -6.93 -1.54
C VAL A 27 11.15 -7.12 -1.88
N PRO A 28 10.23 -7.01 -0.89
CA PRO A 28 8.82 -7.23 -1.15
C PRO A 28 8.20 -6.06 -1.92
N HIS A 29 7.19 -6.36 -2.72
CA HIS A 29 6.35 -5.35 -3.36
C HIS A 29 5.57 -4.53 -2.33
N ALA A 30 5.39 -3.24 -2.63
CA ALA A 30 4.44 -2.39 -1.93
C ALA A 30 3.00 -2.84 -2.22
N LEU A 31 2.16 -2.75 -1.20
CA LEU A 31 0.72 -2.99 -1.30
C LEU A 31 0.04 -1.87 -2.07
N ASN A 32 -1.04 -2.21 -2.77
CA ASN A 32 -1.94 -1.21 -3.34
C ASN A 32 -2.72 -0.53 -2.22
N CYS A 33 -3.10 0.71 -2.49
CA CYS A 33 -3.90 1.54 -1.60
C CYS A 33 -5.38 1.32 -1.92
N ASP A 34 -5.80 0.06 -1.76
CA ASP A 34 -7.18 -0.36 -2.00
C ASP A 34 -8.07 0.20 -0.90
N VAL A 35 -9.13 0.87 -1.30
CA VAL A 35 -10.13 1.45 -0.40
C VAL A 35 -11.46 0.78 -0.68
N SER A 36 -12.20 0.45 0.38
CA SER A 36 -13.50 -0.18 0.21
C SER A 36 -14.44 0.73 -0.59
N PRO A 37 -15.26 0.17 -1.51
CA PRO A 37 -16.22 0.95 -2.27
C PRO A 37 -17.17 1.74 -1.38
N GLU A 38 -17.48 1.23 -0.18
CA GLU A 38 -18.35 1.86 0.81
C GLU A 38 -17.74 3.14 1.39
N LEU A 39 -16.43 3.14 1.65
CA LEU A 39 -15.69 4.32 2.09
C LEU A 39 -15.64 5.40 1.00
N LEU A 40 -15.49 4.99 -0.26
CA LEU A 40 -15.54 5.89 -1.42
C LEU A 40 -16.96 6.39 -1.72
N ALA A 41 -17.98 5.59 -1.40
CA ALA A 41 -19.39 5.94 -1.51
C ALA A 41 -19.91 6.73 -0.30
N GLY A 42 -19.02 7.16 0.60
CA GLY A 42 -19.34 8.01 1.74
C GLY A 42 -20.22 9.17 1.30
N ARG A 43 -21.39 9.30 1.92
CA ARG A 43 -22.36 10.34 1.60
C ARG A 43 -22.09 11.58 2.45
N CYS A 44 -22.31 12.75 1.87
CA CYS A 44 -22.35 13.98 2.65
C CYS A 44 -23.49 13.94 3.67
N ALA A 45 -23.35 14.74 4.73
CA ALA A 45 -24.40 14.89 5.72
C ALA A 45 -25.73 15.26 5.06
N THR A 46 -26.81 14.69 5.59
CA THR A 46 -28.17 15.04 5.17
C THR A 46 -28.42 16.53 5.49
N PRO A 47 -29.12 17.28 4.62
CA PRO A 47 -29.50 18.66 4.90
C PRO A 47 -30.22 18.83 6.24
N GLY A 48 -30.05 19.99 6.85
CA GLY A 48 -30.73 20.35 8.08
C GLY A 48 -32.25 20.27 7.96
N PRO A 49 -32.96 19.89 9.04
CA PRO A 49 -34.42 19.80 9.02
C PRO A 49 -35.06 21.18 8.86
N VAL A 50 -36.06 21.28 7.98
CA VAL A 50 -36.90 22.46 7.84
C VAL A 50 -38.33 22.08 8.22
N THR A 51 -38.87 22.77 9.23
CA THR A 51 -40.22 22.52 9.77
C THR A 51 -41.18 23.66 9.40
N SER A 52 -42.49 23.43 9.55
CA SER A 52 -43.53 24.43 9.20
C SER A 52 -43.47 25.73 10.00
N ASP A 53 -42.83 25.71 11.17
CA ASP A 53 -42.62 26.85 12.07
C ASP A 53 -41.24 27.51 11.89
N THR A 54 -40.43 27.05 10.93
CA THR A 54 -39.12 27.64 10.64
C THR A 54 -39.28 29.06 10.11
N THR A 55 -38.71 30.03 10.83
CA THR A 55 -38.69 31.44 10.39
C THR A 55 -37.80 31.61 9.16
N TYR A 56 -38.01 32.68 8.39
CA TYR A 56 -37.16 32.99 7.24
C TYR A 56 -35.67 33.14 7.63
N ALA A 57 -35.37 33.78 8.76
CA ALA A 57 -34.00 33.92 9.24
C ALA A 57 -33.36 32.57 9.57
N ALA A 58 -34.10 31.68 10.24
CA ALA A 58 -33.65 30.32 10.53
C ALA A 58 -33.41 29.50 9.26
N LEU A 59 -34.30 29.62 8.27
CA LEU A 59 -34.15 28.97 6.97
C LEU A 59 -32.87 29.41 6.25
N VAL A 60 -32.57 30.73 6.23
CA VAL A 60 -31.34 31.25 5.62
C VAL A 60 -30.11 30.69 6.34
N GLY A 61 -30.13 30.60 7.67
CA GLY A 61 -29.06 29.98 8.46
C GLY A 61 -28.83 28.52 8.07
N ILE A 62 -29.89 27.70 8.08
CA ILE A 62 -29.84 26.29 7.67
C ILE A 62 -29.25 26.14 6.26
N MET A 63 -29.71 26.95 5.31
CA MET A 63 -29.20 26.89 3.93
C MET A 63 -27.72 27.27 3.81
N GLN A 64 -27.23 28.20 4.63
CA GLN A 64 -25.82 28.58 4.63
C GLN A 64 -24.94 27.47 5.21
N GLU A 65 -25.37 26.89 6.32
CA GLU A 65 -24.70 25.76 6.97
C GLU A 65 -24.66 24.53 6.06
N ASP A 66 -25.78 24.15 5.48
CA ASP A 66 -25.87 23.02 4.54
C ASP A 66 -24.94 23.21 3.34
N ARG A 67 -24.93 24.41 2.75
CA ARG A 67 -24.03 24.73 1.63
C ARG A 67 -22.57 24.62 2.03
N GLN A 68 -22.21 25.02 3.25
CA GLN A 68 -20.85 24.89 3.74
C GLN A 68 -20.46 23.43 3.94
N ALA A 69 -21.32 22.66 4.61
CA ALA A 69 -21.11 21.22 4.85
C ALA A 69 -20.96 20.44 3.53
N LEU A 70 -21.78 20.75 2.52
CA LEU A 70 -21.69 20.12 1.20
C LEU A 70 -20.37 20.45 0.49
N ARG A 71 -19.88 21.70 0.59
CA ARG A 71 -18.58 22.07 0.02
C ARG A 71 -17.44 21.32 0.68
N GLU A 72 -17.43 21.28 2.01
CA GLU A 72 -16.39 20.58 2.78
C GLU A 72 -16.38 19.08 2.46
N CYS A 73 -17.55 18.46 2.40
CA CYS A 73 -17.68 17.06 2.00
C CYS A 73 -17.13 16.80 0.59
N SER A 74 -17.49 17.64 -0.39
CA SER A 74 -16.98 17.51 -1.77
C SER A 74 -15.46 17.60 -1.80
N ASN A 75 -14.89 18.59 -1.12
CA ASN A 75 -13.44 18.79 -1.05
C ASN A 75 -12.73 17.58 -0.42
N ALA A 76 -13.28 17.02 0.66
CA ALA A 76 -12.74 15.84 1.31
C ALA A 76 -12.80 14.60 0.39
N ALA A 77 -13.91 14.41 -0.32
CA ALA A 77 -14.08 13.33 -1.28
C ALA A 77 -13.11 13.43 -2.47
N ASP A 78 -12.87 14.65 -2.98
CA ASP A 78 -11.87 14.90 -4.01
C ASP A 78 -10.45 14.61 -3.50
N ALA A 79 -10.11 15.12 -2.32
CA ALA A 79 -8.80 14.89 -1.71
C ALA A 79 -8.51 13.41 -1.46
N LEU A 80 -9.52 12.64 -1.03
CA LEU A 80 -9.40 11.20 -0.83
C LEU A 80 -9.14 10.47 -2.15
N ARG A 81 -9.92 10.75 -3.19
CA ARG A 81 -9.74 10.15 -4.53
C ARG A 81 -8.34 10.43 -5.08
N ASP A 82 -7.89 11.66 -4.94
CA ASP A 82 -6.57 12.09 -5.37
C ASP A 82 -5.45 11.41 -4.58
N ALA A 83 -5.60 11.27 -3.26
CA ALA A 83 -4.64 10.59 -2.41
C ALA A 83 -4.50 9.12 -2.80
N ILE A 84 -5.61 8.41 -3.02
CA ILE A 84 -5.62 7.01 -3.47
C ILE A 84 -4.90 6.85 -4.80
N LYS A 85 -5.20 7.73 -5.77
CA LYS A 85 -4.55 7.73 -7.08
C LYS A 85 -3.03 7.90 -6.96
N ARG A 86 -2.58 8.88 -6.18
CA ARG A 86 -1.14 9.12 -5.94
C ARG A 86 -0.47 7.94 -5.25
N CYS A 87 -1.14 7.36 -4.26
CA CYS A 87 -0.65 6.22 -3.50
C CYS A 87 -0.45 5.00 -4.40
N ASN A 88 -1.45 4.64 -5.21
CA ASN A 88 -1.35 3.54 -6.17
C ASN A 88 -0.30 3.79 -7.25
N GLN A 89 -0.15 5.03 -7.72
CA GLN A 89 0.90 5.38 -8.67
C GLN A 89 2.30 5.18 -8.07
N ALA A 90 2.50 5.62 -6.82
CA ALA A 90 3.77 5.45 -6.11
C ALA A 90 4.08 3.97 -5.84
N ALA A 91 3.08 3.18 -5.44
CA ALA A 91 3.21 1.73 -5.25
C ALA A 91 3.62 1.05 -6.57
N LEU A 92 2.99 1.40 -7.69
CA LEU A 92 3.34 0.87 -9.01
C LEU A 92 4.78 1.22 -9.42
N GLU A 93 5.21 2.46 -9.20
CA GLU A 93 6.57 2.88 -9.51
C GLU A 93 7.61 2.14 -8.66
N TYR A 94 7.35 2.03 -7.36
CA TYR A 94 8.20 1.25 -6.44
C TYR A 94 8.30 -0.21 -6.89
N ASN A 95 7.16 -0.85 -7.16
CA ASN A 95 7.07 -2.23 -7.59
C ASN A 95 7.83 -2.52 -8.88
N ARG A 96 7.79 -1.59 -9.85
CA ARG A 96 8.62 -1.69 -11.08
C ARG A 96 10.11 -1.66 -10.78
N LYS A 97 10.55 -0.86 -9.81
CA LYS A 97 11.98 -0.82 -9.39
C LYS A 97 12.37 -2.12 -8.70
N ILE A 98 11.50 -2.65 -7.84
CA ILE A 98 11.71 -3.95 -7.19
C ILE A 98 11.78 -5.08 -8.22
N ASP A 99 10.89 -5.10 -9.22
CA ASP A 99 10.95 -6.08 -10.30
C ASP A 99 12.26 -6.03 -11.09
N ALA A 100 12.83 -4.83 -11.29
CA ALA A 100 14.11 -4.68 -11.96
C ALA A 100 15.26 -5.24 -11.08
N ILE A 101 15.25 -4.97 -9.78
CA ILE A 101 16.24 -5.50 -8.83
C ILE A 101 16.17 -7.03 -8.79
N ASN A 102 14.98 -7.59 -8.57
CA ASN A 102 14.77 -9.03 -8.44
C ASN A 102 15.01 -9.83 -9.74
N LYS A 103 15.10 -9.17 -10.91
CA LYS A 103 15.45 -9.81 -12.20
C LYS A 103 16.95 -9.79 -12.51
N THR A 104 17.73 -9.02 -11.76
CA THR A 104 19.17 -8.84 -12.00
C THR A 104 20.02 -9.73 -11.08
N ASP A 105 19.40 -10.39 -10.10
CA ASP A 105 19.94 -11.52 -9.32
C ASP A 105 19.63 -12.87 -10.02
#